data_AF-A0A158P5T4-F1
#
_entry.id   AF-A0A158P5T4-F1
#
_cell.length_a   1.000
_cell.length_b   1.000
_cell.length_c   1.000
_cell.angle_alpha   90.00
_cell.angle_beta   90.00
_cell.angle_gamma   90.00
#
_symmetry.space_group_name_H-M   'P 1'
#
loop_
_entity.id
_entity.type
_entity.pdbx_description
1 polymer ?
#
loop_
_entity_poly.entity_id
_entity_poly.type
_entity_poly.pdbx_seq_one_letter_code
_entity_poly.pdbx_strand_id
1 'polypeptide(L)'
;VFQLPTDGVVEGVDQFRGWFQSLLLTSVAIQDALPYKRIHVHGFCVDDNNKKMSKSLGNVVDPETITDGSLRQKALGADGLRLWVALSASESVGESKIGEKVLADIESKLVSIRNSMRFLLGACFGYEGQRPDGTLPLLDQWMLRQSQQFGVRCVQNYRDYHFRAVALDALHFCQRILSASYINLVRDRLYCARVGSNDHVAAQFTLHSFEQENVLEFHPQLDLVMEKILNLRRELAITAGPSCNLFIKGAAVKVTPSTKALLMQWQNEETSFDSQLCELFGVSMVRIEDSDVDHICVVNSERSFCDRCRKMTRIPTETKCRRCMITMES
;
A
#
# COMPACT_ATOMS: atom_id res chain seq x y z
N VAL A 1 -2.54 49.33 7.20
CA VAL A 1 -3.22 48.02 7.27
C VAL A 1 -2.30 47.11 8.07
N PHE A 2 -2.70 46.71 9.28
CA PHE A 2 -1.91 45.77 10.08
C PHE A 2 -1.94 44.40 9.40
N GLN A 3 -0.77 43.81 9.18
CA GLN A 3 -0.66 42.55 8.47
C GLN A 3 -0.97 41.43 9.45
N LEU A 4 -1.87 40.52 9.08
CA LEU A 4 -2.18 39.36 9.90
C LEU A 4 -0.93 38.47 10.03
N PRO A 5 -0.71 37.81 11.19
CA PRO A 5 0.41 36.91 11.37
C PRO A 5 0.36 35.76 10.36
N THR A 6 1.50 35.46 9.74
CA THR A 6 1.66 34.31 8.85
C THR A 6 1.35 33.01 9.59
N ASP A 7 0.68 32.06 8.95
CA ASP A 7 0.28 30.81 9.63
C ASP A 7 1.46 29.96 10.11
N GLY A 8 2.58 29.97 9.38
CA GLY A 8 3.81 29.30 9.80
C GLY A 8 5.04 29.77 9.04
N VAL A 9 6.19 29.68 9.69
CA VAL A 9 7.52 29.90 9.07
C VAL A 9 8.35 28.63 9.23
N VAL A 10 9.08 28.25 8.19
CA VAL A 10 9.91 27.04 8.16
C VAL A 10 11.35 27.43 7.83
N GLU A 11 12.28 27.17 8.74
CA GLU A 11 13.70 27.48 8.54
C GLU A 11 14.60 26.51 9.32
N GLY A 12 15.91 26.58 9.06
CA GLY A 12 16.93 25.85 9.80
C GLY A 12 17.08 26.30 11.27
N VAL A 13 17.61 25.40 12.10
CA VAL A 13 17.85 25.64 13.54
C VAL A 13 18.75 26.86 13.84
N ASP A 14 19.61 27.25 12.91
CA ASP A 14 20.44 28.44 13.02
C ASP A 14 19.65 29.75 12.99
N GLN A 15 18.42 29.73 12.47
CA GLN A 15 17.59 30.92 12.32
C GLN A 15 16.90 31.38 13.62
N PHE A 16 17.00 30.63 14.71
CA PHE A 16 16.53 31.06 16.04
C PHE A 16 17.14 32.37 16.50
N ARG A 17 18.43 32.59 16.23
CA ARG A 17 19.14 33.84 16.53
C ARG A 17 19.26 34.76 15.32
N GLY A 18 18.66 34.36 14.21
CA GLY A 18 18.67 35.07 12.93
C GLY A 18 17.27 35.54 12.59
N TRP A 19 16.71 34.98 11.52
CA TRP A 19 15.46 35.45 10.94
C TRP A 19 14.28 35.40 11.91
N PHE A 20 14.12 34.34 12.71
CA PHE A 20 13.00 34.26 13.65
C PHE A 20 13.03 35.42 14.66
N GLN A 21 14.19 35.70 15.24
CA GLN A 21 14.36 36.77 16.21
C GLN A 21 14.18 38.15 15.58
N SER A 22 14.80 38.40 14.42
CA SER A 22 14.71 39.69 13.73
C SER A 22 13.27 40.00 13.31
N LEU A 23 12.53 39.02 12.78
CA LEU A 23 11.12 39.17 12.43
C LEU A 23 10.26 39.48 13.67
N LEU A 24 10.46 38.74 14.76
CA LEU A 24 9.72 38.94 16.01
C LEU A 24 9.95 40.33 16.60
N LEU A 25 11.20 40.74 16.77
CA LEU A 25 11.55 42.03 17.37
C LEU A 25 11.04 43.20 16.53
N THR A 26 11.18 43.10 15.20
CA THR A 26 10.73 44.16 14.28
C THR A 26 9.20 44.27 14.28
N SER A 27 8.49 43.15 14.27
CA SER A 27 7.02 43.12 14.29
C SER A 27 6.46 43.71 15.59
N VAL A 28 7.02 43.31 16.74
CA VAL A 28 6.61 43.87 18.04
C VAL A 28 6.91 45.37 18.12
N ALA A 29 8.08 45.81 17.65
CA ALA A 29 8.45 47.23 17.71
C ALA A 29 7.55 48.14 16.85
N ILE A 30 7.09 47.66 15.69
CA ILE A 30 6.31 48.48 14.73
C ILE A 30 4.79 48.31 14.94
N GLN A 31 4.35 47.10 15.29
CA GLN A 31 2.93 46.71 15.25
C GLN A 31 2.39 46.15 16.56
N ASP A 32 3.24 45.97 17.59
CA ASP A 32 2.89 45.33 18.87
C ASP A 32 2.17 43.97 18.67
N ALA A 33 2.63 43.20 17.68
CA ALA A 33 2.03 41.92 17.28
C ALA A 33 3.08 40.88 16.91
N LEU A 34 2.73 39.59 17.08
CA LEU A 34 3.56 38.48 16.62
C LEU A 34 3.52 38.36 15.09
N PRO A 35 4.65 38.08 14.41
CA PRO A 35 4.69 37.97 12.95
C PRO A 35 4.21 36.60 12.41
N TYR A 36 4.16 35.58 13.26
CA TYR A 36 3.80 34.22 12.87
C TYR A 36 3.01 33.49 13.97
N LYS A 37 2.15 32.56 13.57
CA LYS A 37 1.38 31.70 14.49
C LYS A 37 2.17 30.45 14.92
N ARG A 38 3.06 29.94 14.05
CA ARG A 38 3.85 28.73 14.28
C ARG A 38 5.25 28.87 13.67
N ILE A 39 6.22 28.18 14.26
CA ILE A 39 7.55 27.97 13.67
C ILE A 39 7.80 26.47 13.54
N HIS A 40 8.28 26.05 12.37
CA HIS A 40 8.78 24.69 12.14
C HIS A 40 10.28 24.78 11.88
N VAL A 41 11.04 24.02 12.65
CA VAL A 41 12.50 24.10 12.63
C VAL A 41 13.05 22.75 12.20
N HIS A 42 13.89 22.76 11.17
CA HIS A 42 14.61 21.57 10.74
C HIS A 42 16.09 21.67 11.11
N GLY A 43 16.73 20.51 11.30
CA GLY A 43 18.16 20.44 11.51
C GLY A 43 18.97 20.64 10.23
N PHE A 44 20.28 20.53 10.36
CA PHE A 44 21.20 20.56 9.24
C PHE A 44 21.24 19.22 8.51
N CYS A 45 21.61 19.27 7.23
CA CYS A 45 21.95 18.08 6.47
C CYS A 45 23.38 17.61 6.83
N VAL A 46 23.56 16.32 7.03
CA VAL A 46 24.85 15.66 7.34
C VAL A 46 25.09 14.47 6.44
N ASP A 47 26.35 14.07 6.30
CA ASP A 47 26.70 12.89 5.51
C ASP A 47 26.31 11.57 6.21
N ASP A 48 26.57 10.44 5.53
CA ASP A 48 26.30 9.09 6.06
C ASP A 48 27.02 8.78 7.40
N ASN A 49 28.08 9.53 7.73
CA ASN A 49 28.86 9.39 8.96
C ASN A 49 28.47 10.41 10.04
N ASN A 50 27.36 11.15 9.87
CA ASN A 50 26.95 12.28 10.71
C ASN A 50 27.98 13.43 10.76
N LYS A 51 28.79 13.60 9.72
CA LYS A 51 29.68 14.76 9.64
C LYS A 51 28.96 15.89 8.92
N LYS A 52 29.14 17.11 9.45
CA LYS A 52 28.72 18.33 8.76
C LYS A 52 29.33 18.37 7.36
N MET A 53 28.51 18.68 6.36
CA MET A 53 28.97 18.76 4.98
C MET A 53 29.91 19.95 4.78
N SER A 54 31.05 19.72 4.12
CA SER A 54 31.98 20.79 3.73
C SER A 54 32.70 20.44 2.42
N LYS A 55 32.99 21.47 1.60
CA LYS A 55 33.69 21.28 0.33
C LYS A 55 35.08 20.66 0.52
N SER A 56 35.78 20.99 1.62
CA SER A 56 37.11 20.45 1.93
C SER A 56 37.10 18.97 2.32
N LEU A 57 36.01 18.48 2.92
CA LEU A 57 35.82 17.05 3.21
C LEU A 57 35.31 16.27 1.99
N GLY A 58 34.85 16.96 0.93
CA GLY A 58 34.33 16.33 -0.28
C GLY A 58 33.02 15.57 -0.07
N ASN A 59 32.33 15.78 1.06
CA ASN A 59 31.10 15.09 1.45
C ASN A 59 29.82 15.92 1.19
N VAL A 60 29.91 16.94 0.33
CA VAL A 60 28.76 17.76 -0.06
C VAL A 60 27.95 17.02 -1.11
N VAL A 61 26.65 16.89 -0.87
CA VAL A 61 25.71 16.40 -1.88
C VAL A 61 25.00 17.61 -2.49
N ASP A 62 25.21 17.83 -3.79
CA ASP A 62 24.53 18.88 -4.54
C ASP A 62 23.10 18.43 -4.89
N PRO A 63 22.06 19.21 -4.58
CA PRO A 63 20.69 18.91 -5.00
C PRO A 63 20.55 18.66 -6.51
N GLU A 64 21.29 19.37 -7.35
CA GLU A 64 21.25 19.18 -8.82
C GLU A 64 21.76 17.79 -9.22
N THR A 65 22.76 17.26 -8.49
CA THR A 65 23.24 15.89 -8.72
C THR A 65 22.17 14.84 -8.37
N ILE A 66 21.25 15.14 -7.44
CA ILE A 66 20.13 14.26 -7.11
C ILE A 66 19.03 14.36 -8.17
N THR A 67 18.68 15.57 -8.61
CA THR A 67 17.58 15.78 -9.55
C THR A 67 17.95 15.37 -10.96
N ASP A 68 19.13 15.77 -11.43
CA ASP A 68 19.55 15.68 -12.83
C ASP A 68 20.56 14.55 -13.04
N GLY A 69 21.13 14.02 -11.96
CA GLY A 69 22.14 12.98 -11.99
C GLY A 69 23.55 13.53 -12.24
N SER A 70 24.50 12.62 -12.38
CA SER A 70 25.89 12.88 -12.76
C SER A 70 26.47 11.69 -13.53
N LEU A 71 27.74 11.79 -13.92
CA LEU A 71 28.47 10.67 -14.52
C LEU A 71 28.55 9.42 -13.62
N ARG A 72 28.38 9.58 -12.31
CA ARG A 72 28.49 8.49 -11.31
C ARG A 72 27.17 8.16 -10.62
N GLN A 73 26.13 8.96 -10.83
CA GLN A 73 24.88 8.84 -10.11
C GLN A 73 23.70 9.06 -11.05
N LYS A 74 22.72 8.16 -11.00
CA LYS A 74 21.50 8.31 -11.76
C LYS A 74 20.61 9.42 -11.17
N ALA A 75 19.94 10.15 -12.04
CA ALA A 75 18.91 11.12 -11.67
C ALA A 75 17.76 10.42 -10.91
N LEU A 76 17.47 10.90 -9.69
CA LEU A 76 16.26 10.53 -8.95
C LEU A 76 15.08 11.46 -9.29
N GLY A 77 15.36 12.61 -9.89
CA GLY A 77 14.39 13.65 -10.18
C GLY A 77 13.95 14.42 -8.94
N ALA A 78 13.17 15.48 -9.15
CA ALA A 78 12.62 16.30 -8.07
C ALA A 78 11.79 15.48 -7.07
N ASP A 79 11.02 14.48 -7.54
CA ASP A 79 10.21 13.63 -6.66
C ASP A 79 11.07 12.75 -5.74
N GLY A 80 12.23 12.27 -6.21
CA GLY A 80 13.16 11.54 -5.37
C GLY A 80 13.71 12.41 -4.25
N LEU A 81 14.13 13.64 -4.58
CA LEU A 81 14.57 14.61 -3.58
C LEU A 81 13.44 14.96 -2.60
N ARG A 82 12.21 15.20 -3.08
CA ARG A 82 11.05 15.49 -2.23
C ARG A 82 10.66 14.33 -1.33
N LEU A 83 10.77 13.10 -1.81
CA LEU A 83 10.56 11.90 -0.99
C LEU A 83 11.62 11.79 0.11
N TRP A 84 12.88 12.11 -0.20
CA TRP A 84 13.93 12.20 0.81
C TRP A 84 13.63 13.28 1.84
N VAL A 85 13.21 14.49 1.44
CA VAL A 85 12.82 15.57 2.36
C VAL A 85 11.68 15.10 3.27
N ALA A 86 10.61 14.54 2.70
CA ALA A 86 9.46 14.07 3.47
C ALA A 86 9.85 12.98 4.47
N LEU A 87 10.71 12.04 4.08
CA LEU A 87 11.21 11.01 4.99
C LEU A 87 12.19 11.56 6.02
N SER A 88 12.97 12.58 5.70
CA SER A 88 13.96 13.18 6.62
C SER A 88 13.35 14.21 7.57
N ALA A 89 12.14 14.71 7.28
CA ALA A 89 11.40 15.62 8.12
C ALA A 89 11.06 14.98 9.48
N SER A 90 11.90 15.21 10.48
CA SER A 90 11.69 14.76 11.85
C SER A 90 10.84 15.77 12.62
N GLU A 91 9.99 15.27 13.51
CA GLU A 91 9.25 16.10 14.49
C GLU A 91 10.18 16.67 15.58
N SER A 92 11.36 16.06 15.75
CA SER A 92 12.44 16.58 16.59
C SER A 92 13.50 17.28 15.74
N VAL A 93 14.10 18.34 16.29
CA VAL A 93 15.22 19.05 15.65
C VAL A 93 16.45 18.15 15.68
N GLY A 94 16.59 17.33 14.65
CA GLY A 94 17.68 16.39 14.45
C GLY A 94 18.34 16.58 13.07
N GLU A 95 19.56 16.07 12.95
CA GLU A 95 20.29 16.11 11.68
C GLU A 95 19.64 15.21 10.62
N SER A 96 19.58 15.70 9.38
CA SER A 96 19.03 14.97 8.23
C SER A 96 20.16 14.32 7.43
N LYS A 97 20.24 13.00 7.44
CA LYS A 97 21.28 12.27 6.71
C LYS A 97 21.03 12.29 5.21
N ILE A 98 22.07 12.57 4.44
CA ILE A 98 22.07 12.45 3.00
C ILE A 98 23.42 11.92 2.50
N GLY A 99 23.36 10.91 1.64
CA GLY A 99 24.52 10.19 1.15
C GLY A 99 24.10 9.07 0.22
N GLU A 100 25.06 8.36 -0.35
CA GLU A 100 24.82 7.35 -1.38
C GLU A 100 23.87 6.24 -0.89
N LYS A 101 24.06 5.78 0.36
CA LYS A 101 23.20 4.73 0.93
C LYS A 101 21.76 5.19 1.11
N VAL A 102 21.57 6.42 1.58
CA VAL A 102 20.24 7.00 1.75
C VAL A 102 19.56 7.18 0.38
N LEU A 103 20.27 7.70 -0.62
CA LEU A 103 19.73 7.93 -1.95
C LEU A 103 19.37 6.63 -2.68
N ALA A 104 20.16 5.57 -2.50
CA ALA A 104 19.82 4.24 -3.02
C ALA A 104 18.53 3.66 -2.40
N ASP A 105 18.33 3.85 -1.08
CA ASP A 105 17.09 3.47 -0.40
C ASP A 105 15.88 4.30 -0.91
N ILE A 106 16.07 5.60 -1.12
CA ILE A 106 15.05 6.48 -1.72
C ILE A 106 14.69 6.04 -3.14
N GLU A 107 15.67 5.65 -3.96
CA GLU A 107 15.40 5.12 -5.30
C GLU A 107 14.52 3.87 -5.23
N SER A 108 14.87 2.91 -4.38
CA SER A 108 14.10 1.67 -4.20
C SER A 108 12.65 1.95 -3.78
N LYS A 109 12.46 2.86 -2.83
CA LYS A 109 11.14 3.33 -2.36
C LYS A 109 10.35 4.01 -3.48
N LEU A 110 10.98 4.90 -4.24
CA LEU A 110 10.35 5.60 -5.36
C LEU A 110 9.93 4.62 -6.48
N VAL A 111 10.78 3.66 -6.81
CA VAL A 111 10.47 2.59 -7.77
C VAL A 111 9.28 1.76 -7.30
N SER A 112 9.21 1.44 -6.00
CA SER A 112 8.09 0.71 -5.42
C SER A 112 6.75 1.45 -5.55
N ILE A 113 6.73 2.76 -5.28
CA ILE A 113 5.55 3.61 -5.49
C ILE A 113 5.18 3.63 -6.98
N ARG A 114 6.15 3.92 -7.86
CA ARG A 114 5.93 3.99 -9.32
C ARG A 114 5.40 2.68 -9.90
N ASN A 115 5.91 1.53 -9.44
CA ASN A 115 5.42 0.22 -9.88
C ASN A 115 3.96 -0.02 -9.46
N SER A 116 3.58 0.44 -8.26
CA SER A 116 2.19 0.37 -7.81
C SER A 116 1.29 1.23 -8.71
N MET A 117 1.68 2.48 -8.97
CA MET A 117 0.92 3.37 -9.86
C MET A 117 0.85 2.85 -11.30
N ARG A 118 1.95 2.31 -11.83
CA ARG A 118 1.99 1.68 -13.16
C ARG A 118 1.02 0.51 -13.26
N PHE A 119 0.92 -0.31 -12.22
CA PHE A 119 -0.06 -1.39 -12.18
C PHE A 119 -1.49 -0.84 -12.21
N LEU A 120 -1.80 0.18 -11.40
CA LEU A 120 -3.13 0.81 -11.38
C LEU A 120 -3.53 1.33 -12.75
N LEU A 121 -2.64 2.08 -13.42
CA LEU A 121 -2.88 2.60 -14.76
C LEU A 121 -3.15 1.49 -15.79
N GLY A 122 -2.42 0.38 -15.71
CA GLY A 122 -2.63 -0.76 -16.60
C GLY A 122 -3.93 -1.52 -16.30
N ALA A 123 -4.25 -1.73 -15.02
CA ALA A 123 -5.45 -2.45 -14.60
C ALA A 123 -6.74 -1.68 -14.92
N CYS A 124 -6.69 -0.35 -14.87
CA CYS A 124 -7.82 0.53 -15.16
C CYS A 124 -7.84 1.01 -16.63
N PHE A 125 -6.97 0.50 -17.50
CA PHE A 125 -6.96 0.92 -18.91
C PHE A 125 -8.29 0.57 -19.58
N GLY A 126 -8.95 1.58 -20.18
CA GLY A 126 -10.25 1.43 -20.84
C GLY A 126 -11.45 1.27 -19.90
N TYR A 127 -11.26 1.41 -18.59
CA TYR A 127 -12.37 1.46 -17.64
C TYR A 127 -13.02 2.85 -17.64
N GLU A 128 -14.35 2.93 -17.71
CA GLU A 128 -15.09 4.19 -17.87
C GLU A 128 -15.90 4.57 -16.61
N GLY A 129 -15.62 3.92 -15.48
CA GLY A 129 -16.32 4.20 -14.22
C GLY A 129 -17.59 3.36 -13.98
N GLN A 130 -17.72 2.21 -14.64
CA GLN A 130 -18.87 1.32 -14.46
C GLN A 130 -18.95 0.77 -13.03
N ARG A 131 -20.09 0.94 -12.35
CA ARG A 131 -20.32 0.33 -11.04
C ARG A 131 -20.64 -1.16 -11.21
N PRO A 132 -20.00 -2.06 -10.42
CA PRO A 132 -20.35 -3.48 -10.44
C PRO A 132 -21.76 -3.70 -9.88
N ASP A 133 -22.42 -4.74 -10.39
CA ASP A 133 -23.71 -5.20 -9.92
C ASP A 133 -23.58 -5.94 -8.58
N GLY A 134 -24.55 -5.70 -7.69
CA GLY A 134 -24.64 -6.39 -6.41
C GLY A 134 -23.57 -5.98 -5.40
N THR A 135 -23.31 -6.87 -4.44
CA THR A 135 -22.35 -6.65 -3.35
C THR A 135 -20.93 -6.93 -3.84
N LEU A 136 -20.01 -6.01 -3.57
CA LEU A 136 -18.59 -6.19 -3.85
C LEU A 136 -18.04 -7.44 -3.14
N PRO A 137 -17.11 -8.19 -3.76
CA PRO A 137 -16.34 -9.23 -3.07
C PRO A 137 -15.66 -8.71 -1.80
N LEU A 138 -15.46 -9.60 -0.82
CA LEU A 138 -14.92 -9.24 0.50
C LEU A 138 -13.54 -8.58 0.41
N LEU A 139 -12.68 -9.08 -0.51
CA LEU A 139 -11.35 -8.52 -0.76
C LEU A 139 -11.42 -7.06 -1.23
N ASP A 140 -12.40 -6.74 -2.08
CA ASP A 140 -12.61 -5.41 -2.65
C ASP A 140 -13.12 -4.44 -1.60
N GLN A 141 -14.13 -4.87 -0.83
CA GLN A 141 -14.64 -4.12 0.33
C GLN A 141 -13.52 -3.79 1.32
N TRP A 142 -12.67 -4.78 1.63
CA TRP A 142 -11.51 -4.59 2.50
C TRP A 142 -10.55 -3.55 1.93
N MET A 143 -10.19 -3.65 0.65
CA MET A 143 -9.26 -2.72 0.01
C MET A 143 -9.78 -1.27 0.01
N LEU A 144 -11.07 -1.08 -0.25
CA LEU A 144 -11.71 0.24 -0.18
C LEU A 144 -11.72 0.79 1.25
N ARG A 145 -12.04 -0.05 2.24
CA ARG A 145 -11.96 0.31 3.66
C ARG A 145 -10.54 0.72 4.07
N GLN A 146 -9.52 -0.03 3.63
CA GLN A 146 -8.12 0.30 3.90
C GLN A 146 -7.69 1.61 3.24
N SER A 147 -8.16 1.87 2.01
CA SER A 147 -7.91 3.13 1.29
C SER A 147 -8.54 4.32 2.02
N GLN A 148 -9.79 4.20 2.46
CA GLN A 148 -10.47 5.24 3.25
C GLN A 148 -9.72 5.54 4.55
N GLN A 149 -9.32 4.51 5.30
CA GLN A 149 -8.55 4.67 6.54
C GLN A 149 -7.18 5.32 6.28
N PHE A 150 -6.51 4.96 5.18
CA PHE A 150 -5.27 5.59 4.75
C PHE A 150 -5.48 7.08 4.45
N GLY A 151 -6.50 7.44 3.67
CA GLY A 151 -6.83 8.83 3.37
C GLY A 151 -7.07 9.67 4.62
N VAL A 152 -7.87 9.17 5.58
CA VAL A 152 -8.11 9.85 6.86
C VAL A 152 -6.81 10.07 7.64
N ARG A 153 -5.95 9.05 7.75
CA ARG A 153 -4.65 9.20 8.43
C ARG A 153 -3.75 10.21 7.73
N CYS A 154 -3.68 10.20 6.40
CA CYS A 154 -2.90 11.16 5.64
C CYS A 154 -3.37 12.59 5.87
N VAL A 155 -4.68 12.85 5.80
CA VAL A 155 -5.24 14.19 6.05
C VAL A 155 -4.90 14.66 7.46
N GLN A 156 -5.03 13.79 8.46
CA GLN A 156 -4.69 14.14 9.84
C GLN A 156 -3.19 14.44 10.00
N ASN A 157 -2.32 13.57 9.49
CA ASN A 157 -0.87 13.78 9.56
C ASN A 157 -0.43 15.06 8.82
N TYR A 158 -1.07 15.42 7.71
CA TYR A 158 -0.80 16.71 7.05
C TYR A 158 -1.24 17.91 7.89
N ARG A 159 -2.40 17.84 8.55
CA ARG A 159 -2.86 18.91 9.46
C ARG A 159 -1.93 19.11 10.65
N ASP A 160 -1.32 18.02 11.12
CA ASP A 160 -0.39 18.01 12.24
C ASP A 160 1.08 18.22 11.82
N TYR A 161 1.35 18.44 10.52
CA TYR A 161 2.69 18.61 9.95
C TYR A 161 3.62 17.39 10.14
N HIS A 162 3.05 16.19 10.32
CA HIS A 162 3.77 14.92 10.42
C HIS A 162 4.09 14.35 9.02
N PHE A 163 4.89 15.08 8.23
CA PHE A 163 5.19 14.73 6.84
C PHE A 163 5.88 13.36 6.69
N ARG A 164 6.76 13.01 7.63
CA ARG A 164 7.41 11.70 7.65
C ARG A 164 6.43 10.58 7.89
N ALA A 165 5.44 10.78 8.76
CA ALA A 165 4.39 9.80 8.98
C ALA A 165 3.58 9.56 7.70
N VAL A 166 3.21 10.62 6.97
CA VAL A 166 2.55 10.49 5.65
C VAL A 166 3.38 9.66 4.68
N ALA A 167 4.68 9.97 4.53
CA ALA A 167 5.55 9.27 3.59
C ALA A 167 5.71 7.77 3.94
N LEU A 168 5.86 7.46 5.24
CA LEU A 168 5.95 6.07 5.71
C LEU A 168 4.62 5.32 5.52
N ASP A 169 3.50 5.95 5.83
CA ASP A 169 2.17 5.37 5.62
C ASP A 169 1.90 5.10 4.14
N ALA A 170 2.29 6.01 3.25
CA ALA A 170 2.12 5.84 1.81
C ALA A 170 2.96 4.68 1.26
N LEU A 171 4.21 4.54 1.72
CA LEU A 171 5.08 3.41 1.38
C LEU A 171 4.51 2.09 1.89
N HIS A 172 4.07 2.06 3.15
CA HIS A 172 3.43 0.89 3.74
C HIS A 172 2.16 0.50 2.98
N PHE A 173 1.31 1.47 2.65
CA PHE A 173 0.08 1.25 1.88
C PHE A 173 0.39 0.66 0.50
N CYS A 174 1.30 1.25 -0.26
CA CYS A 174 1.66 0.76 -1.59
C CYS A 174 2.25 -0.66 -1.53
N GLN A 175 3.16 -0.93 -0.61
CA GLN A 175 3.91 -2.19 -0.55
C GLN A 175 3.11 -3.33 0.08
N ARG A 176 2.51 -3.09 1.24
CA ARG A 176 1.94 -4.13 2.10
C ARG A 176 0.46 -4.31 1.84
N ILE A 177 -0.28 -3.22 1.77
CA ILE A 177 -1.74 -3.25 1.61
C ILE A 177 -2.09 -3.49 0.13
N LEU A 178 -1.71 -2.55 -0.73
CA LEU A 178 -2.06 -2.59 -2.14
C LEU A 178 -1.33 -3.71 -2.88
N SER A 179 0.00 -3.72 -2.88
CA SER A 179 0.77 -4.70 -3.68
C SER A 179 0.67 -6.13 -3.14
N ALA A 180 1.11 -6.37 -1.90
CA ALA A 180 1.22 -7.73 -1.37
C ALA A 180 -0.13 -8.38 -1.03
N SER A 181 -1.08 -7.61 -0.48
CA SER A 181 -2.34 -8.16 0.03
C SER A 181 -3.46 -8.17 -1.01
N TYR A 182 -3.58 -7.10 -1.81
CA TYR A 182 -4.65 -6.95 -2.80
C TYR A 182 -4.25 -7.32 -4.23
N ILE A 183 -3.29 -6.60 -4.84
CA ILE A 183 -2.85 -6.80 -6.23
C ILE A 183 -2.44 -8.24 -6.48
N ASN A 184 -1.70 -8.86 -5.55
CA ASN A 184 -1.26 -10.24 -5.71
C ASN A 184 -2.45 -11.22 -5.87
N LEU A 185 -3.58 -10.95 -5.22
CA LEU A 185 -4.77 -11.79 -5.28
C LEU A 185 -5.67 -11.46 -6.47
N VAL A 186 -6.03 -10.19 -6.62
CA VAL A 186 -7.04 -9.73 -7.59
C VAL A 186 -6.62 -9.92 -9.05
N ARG A 187 -5.32 -10.12 -9.33
CA ARG A 187 -4.80 -10.45 -10.67
C ARG A 187 -5.55 -11.60 -11.33
N ASP A 188 -6.02 -12.57 -10.55
CA ASP A 188 -6.80 -13.67 -11.07
C ASP A 188 -8.11 -13.19 -11.72
N ARG A 189 -8.82 -12.25 -11.08
CA ARG A 189 -10.02 -11.62 -11.66
C ARG A 189 -9.67 -10.67 -12.80
N LEU A 190 -8.66 -9.83 -12.64
CA LEU A 190 -8.25 -8.88 -13.69
C LEU A 190 -7.82 -9.57 -14.98
N TYR A 191 -7.08 -10.69 -14.89
CA TYR A 191 -6.46 -11.31 -16.06
C TYR A 191 -7.24 -12.51 -16.58
N CYS A 192 -8.00 -13.21 -15.73
CA CYS A 192 -8.66 -14.45 -16.11
C CYS A 192 -10.18 -14.35 -16.19
N ALA A 193 -10.83 -13.35 -15.59
CA ALA A 193 -12.26 -13.15 -15.83
C ALA A 193 -12.50 -12.63 -17.25
N ARG A 194 -13.74 -12.75 -17.74
CA ARG A 194 -14.15 -12.15 -19.00
C ARG A 194 -14.11 -10.63 -18.87
N VAL A 195 -13.55 -9.94 -19.86
CA VAL A 195 -13.56 -8.48 -19.90
C VAL A 195 -15.01 -7.97 -19.87
N GLY A 196 -15.29 -7.03 -18.97
CA GLY A 196 -16.64 -6.50 -18.75
C GLY A 196 -17.57 -7.38 -17.92
N SER A 197 -17.13 -8.56 -17.47
CA SER A 197 -17.88 -9.32 -16.46
C SER A 197 -17.89 -8.60 -15.12
N ASN A 198 -18.87 -8.92 -14.27
CA ASN A 198 -19.01 -8.27 -12.97
C ASN A 198 -17.76 -8.40 -12.09
N ASP A 199 -17.10 -9.57 -12.09
CA ASP A 199 -15.85 -9.80 -11.34
C ASP A 199 -14.70 -8.91 -11.83
N HIS A 200 -14.61 -8.72 -13.16
CA HIS A 200 -13.60 -7.86 -13.78
C HIS A 200 -13.88 -6.38 -13.46
N VAL A 201 -15.13 -5.95 -13.64
CA VAL A 201 -15.58 -4.58 -13.34
C VAL A 201 -15.42 -4.27 -11.86
N ALA A 202 -15.72 -5.20 -10.94
CA ALA A 202 -15.53 -5.00 -9.50
C ALA A 202 -14.07 -4.76 -9.12
N ALA A 203 -13.13 -5.49 -9.72
CA ALA A 203 -11.71 -5.28 -9.52
C ALA A 203 -11.24 -3.91 -10.03
N GLN A 204 -11.68 -3.50 -11.23
CA GLN A 204 -11.37 -2.19 -11.81
C GLN A 204 -11.99 -1.05 -11.00
N PHE A 205 -13.27 -1.19 -10.63
CA PHE A 205 -13.99 -0.26 -9.77
C PHE A 205 -13.21 -0.02 -8.48
N THR A 206 -12.75 -1.09 -7.83
CA THR A 206 -12.01 -1.00 -6.57
C THR A 206 -10.69 -0.26 -6.72
N LEU A 207 -9.94 -0.54 -7.79
CA LEU A 207 -8.65 0.10 -8.08
C LEU A 207 -8.78 1.55 -8.52
N HIS A 208 -9.92 1.92 -9.12
CA HIS A 208 -10.22 3.28 -9.55
C HIS A 208 -10.84 4.13 -8.41
N SER A 209 -11.59 3.52 -7.49
CA SER A 209 -12.39 4.24 -6.49
C SER A 209 -11.61 4.70 -5.25
N PHE A 210 -10.29 4.82 -5.32
CA PHE A 210 -9.49 5.33 -4.19
C PHE A 210 -9.79 6.78 -3.81
N GLU A 211 -10.44 7.55 -4.70
CA GLU A 211 -10.73 8.97 -4.48
C GLU A 211 -12.19 9.28 -4.12
N GLN A 212 -13.12 8.35 -4.31
CA GLN A 212 -14.54 8.69 -4.21
C GLN A 212 -15.10 8.45 -2.81
N GLU A 213 -15.78 9.46 -2.25
CA GLU A 213 -16.71 9.36 -1.12
C GLU A 213 -17.94 8.52 -1.51
N ASN A 214 -17.73 7.33 -2.07
CA ASN A 214 -18.81 6.41 -2.34
C ASN A 214 -19.31 5.91 -0.98
N VAL A 215 -20.58 6.21 -0.67
CA VAL A 215 -21.32 5.57 0.42
C VAL A 215 -21.44 4.10 0.04
N LEU A 216 -20.42 3.33 0.39
CA LEU A 216 -20.35 1.89 0.23
C LEU A 216 -20.71 1.26 1.56
N GLU A 217 -21.73 0.42 1.53
CA GLU A 217 -22.07 -0.42 2.67
C GLU A 217 -21.09 -1.59 2.70
N PHE A 218 -20.17 -1.54 3.67
CA PHE A 218 -19.28 -2.64 3.97
C PHE A 218 -20.01 -3.71 4.79
N HIS A 219 -19.59 -4.97 4.63
CA HIS A 219 -20.04 -6.05 5.47
C HIS A 219 -19.83 -5.70 6.96
N PRO A 220 -20.82 -5.86 7.85
CA PRO A 220 -20.71 -5.42 9.26
C PRO A 220 -19.55 -6.05 10.02
N GLN A 221 -19.13 -7.25 9.62
CA GLN A 221 -18.02 -7.99 10.21
C GLN A 221 -16.75 -7.97 9.35
N LEU A 222 -16.64 -7.05 8.37
CA LEU A 222 -15.53 -6.99 7.41
C LEU A 222 -14.16 -7.08 8.09
N ASP A 223 -13.91 -6.20 9.07
CA ASP A 223 -12.62 -6.11 9.76
C ASP A 223 -12.30 -7.41 10.51
N LEU A 224 -13.29 -7.99 11.21
CA LEU A 224 -13.16 -9.26 11.94
C LEU A 224 -12.82 -10.44 11.01
N VAL A 225 -13.58 -10.58 9.91
CA VAL A 225 -13.37 -11.68 8.95
C VAL A 225 -12.01 -11.54 8.28
N MET A 226 -11.66 -10.34 7.83
CA MET A 226 -10.40 -10.10 7.13
C MET A 226 -9.19 -10.25 8.05
N GLU A 227 -9.28 -9.83 9.31
CA GLU A 227 -8.23 -10.10 10.29
C GLU A 227 -7.99 -11.61 10.43
N LYS A 228 -9.08 -12.39 10.57
CA LYS A 228 -8.98 -13.85 10.67
C LYS A 228 -8.32 -14.48 9.44
N ILE A 229 -8.76 -14.08 8.25
CA ILE A 229 -8.23 -14.57 6.98
C ILE A 229 -6.76 -14.18 6.80
N LEU A 230 -6.37 -12.94 7.12
CA LEU A 230 -4.99 -12.49 6.99
C LEU A 230 -4.07 -13.18 8.00
N ASN A 231 -4.55 -13.50 9.21
CA ASN A 231 -3.81 -14.29 10.19
C ASN A 231 -3.53 -15.70 9.67
N LEU A 232 -4.57 -16.40 9.22
CA LEU A 232 -4.43 -17.72 8.61
C LEU A 232 -3.53 -17.66 7.36
N ARG A 233 -3.69 -16.65 6.50
CA ARG A 233 -2.83 -16.50 5.31
C ARG A 233 -1.34 -16.31 5.66
N ARG A 234 -1.04 -15.59 6.74
CA ARG A 234 0.35 -15.46 7.23
C ARG A 234 0.90 -16.81 7.67
N GLU A 235 0.13 -17.57 8.42
CA GLU A 235 0.49 -18.92 8.87
C GLU A 235 0.68 -19.88 7.69
N LEU A 236 -0.21 -19.83 6.68
CA LEU A 236 -0.09 -20.59 5.45
C LEU A 236 1.21 -20.26 4.71
N ALA A 237 1.55 -18.98 4.59
CA ALA A 237 2.79 -18.54 3.94
C ALA A 237 4.05 -19.01 4.68
N ILE A 238 4.03 -18.99 6.03
CA ILE A 238 5.13 -19.51 6.86
C ILE A 238 5.29 -21.01 6.65
N THR A 239 4.20 -21.77 6.72
CA THR A 239 4.20 -23.23 6.57
C THR A 239 4.61 -23.67 5.15
N ALA A 240 4.21 -22.92 4.13
CA ALA A 240 4.55 -23.20 2.74
C ALA A 240 6.03 -22.94 2.42
N GLY A 241 6.64 -21.96 3.07
CA GLY A 241 7.97 -21.46 2.74
C GLY A 241 8.02 -20.57 1.48
N PRO A 242 9.13 -19.84 1.27
CA PRO A 242 9.22 -18.77 0.26
C PRO A 242 9.24 -19.26 -1.19
N SER A 243 9.58 -20.52 -1.44
CA SER A 243 9.67 -21.10 -2.79
C SER A 243 8.38 -21.78 -3.25
N CYS A 244 7.39 -21.92 -2.36
CA CYS A 244 6.15 -22.62 -2.68
C CYS A 244 5.18 -21.70 -3.46
N ASN A 245 4.78 -22.13 -4.65
CA ASN A 245 3.70 -21.47 -5.38
C ASN A 245 2.34 -21.90 -4.82
N LEU A 246 1.76 -21.08 -3.93
CA LEU A 246 0.47 -21.35 -3.30
C LEU A 246 -0.70 -21.42 -4.30
N PHE A 247 -0.63 -20.74 -5.45
CA PHE A 247 -1.72 -20.73 -6.43
C PHE A 247 -2.01 -22.11 -7.05
N ILE A 248 -1.06 -23.04 -6.98
CA ILE A 248 -1.23 -24.43 -7.45
C ILE A 248 -1.42 -25.43 -6.30
N LYS A 249 -1.54 -24.94 -5.06
CA LYS A 249 -1.79 -25.74 -3.87
C LYS A 249 -3.23 -25.55 -3.40
N GLY A 250 -3.67 -26.43 -2.52
CA GLY A 250 -4.86 -26.22 -1.71
C GLY A 250 -4.48 -25.79 -0.29
N ALA A 251 -5.47 -25.36 0.47
CA ALA A 251 -5.37 -25.10 1.90
C ALA A 251 -6.42 -25.92 2.66
N ALA A 252 -5.99 -26.65 3.68
CA ALA A 252 -6.88 -27.24 4.67
C ALA A 252 -6.96 -26.28 5.87
N VAL A 253 -8.12 -25.65 6.04
CA VAL A 253 -8.44 -24.68 7.09
C VAL A 253 -9.14 -25.44 8.20
N LYS A 254 -8.39 -25.78 9.25
CA LYS A 254 -8.87 -26.49 10.43
C LYS A 254 -9.26 -25.47 11.47
N VAL A 255 -10.55 -25.37 11.79
CA VAL A 255 -11.07 -24.25 12.57
C VAL A 255 -12.13 -24.66 13.56
N THR A 256 -12.22 -23.87 14.63
CA THR A 256 -13.28 -23.91 15.64
C THR A 256 -14.66 -23.73 15.01
N PRO A 257 -15.74 -24.26 15.61
CA PRO A 257 -17.10 -24.14 15.06
C PRO A 257 -17.54 -22.69 14.80
N SER A 258 -17.11 -21.75 15.65
CA SER A 258 -17.40 -20.31 15.47
C SER A 258 -16.69 -19.73 14.24
N THR A 259 -15.40 -20.03 14.07
CA THR A 259 -14.64 -19.62 12.89
C THR A 259 -15.15 -20.31 11.63
N LYS A 260 -15.53 -21.60 11.68
CA LYS A 260 -16.16 -22.31 10.57
C LYS A 260 -17.45 -21.61 10.14
N ALA A 261 -18.34 -21.29 11.08
CA ALA A 261 -19.58 -20.56 10.78
C ALA A 261 -19.33 -19.19 10.14
N LEU A 262 -18.25 -18.50 10.52
CA LEU A 262 -17.83 -17.23 9.93
C LEU A 262 -17.32 -17.40 8.49
N LEU A 263 -16.43 -18.37 8.25
CA LEU A 263 -15.82 -18.59 6.93
C LEU A 263 -16.79 -19.20 5.92
N MET A 264 -17.71 -20.07 6.36
CA MET A 264 -18.71 -20.71 5.49
C MET A 264 -19.67 -19.70 4.84
N GLN A 265 -19.79 -18.48 5.35
CA GLN A 265 -20.54 -17.40 4.67
C GLN A 265 -19.92 -17.02 3.31
N TRP A 266 -18.62 -17.28 3.13
CA TRP A 266 -17.83 -16.96 1.93
C TRP A 266 -17.46 -18.19 1.11
N GLN A 267 -17.89 -19.36 1.57
CA GLN A 267 -17.66 -20.66 0.96
C GLN A 267 -18.83 -21.58 1.32
N ASN A 268 -19.74 -21.78 0.37
CA ASN A 268 -20.99 -22.53 0.56
C ASN A 268 -20.81 -24.06 0.66
N GLU A 269 -19.60 -24.58 0.43
CA GLU A 269 -19.28 -26.01 0.41
C GLU A 269 -18.04 -26.27 1.27
N GLU A 270 -17.92 -27.44 1.91
CA GLU A 270 -16.75 -27.74 2.74
C GLU A 270 -15.44 -27.73 1.95
N THR A 271 -15.47 -28.14 0.68
CA THR A 271 -14.34 -28.02 -0.24
C THR A 271 -14.75 -27.20 -1.46
N SER A 272 -14.05 -26.10 -1.73
CA SER A 272 -14.29 -25.26 -2.90
C SER A 272 -13.00 -25.02 -3.69
N PHE A 273 -13.16 -24.75 -4.99
CA PHE A 273 -12.07 -24.43 -5.93
C PHE A 273 -12.20 -23.02 -6.55
N ASP A 274 -13.32 -22.35 -6.27
CA ASP A 274 -13.75 -21.11 -6.92
C ASP A 274 -14.44 -20.14 -5.94
N SER A 275 -14.44 -20.42 -4.64
CA SER A 275 -14.96 -19.51 -3.60
C SER A 275 -14.11 -18.25 -3.45
N GLN A 276 -14.69 -17.22 -2.80
CA GLN A 276 -13.92 -16.04 -2.40
C GLN A 276 -12.77 -16.40 -1.45
N LEU A 277 -12.91 -17.45 -0.63
CA LEU A 277 -11.81 -17.92 0.23
C LEU A 277 -10.61 -18.44 -0.59
N CYS A 278 -10.84 -19.07 -1.74
CA CYS A 278 -9.74 -19.49 -2.62
C CYS A 278 -8.94 -18.29 -3.13
N GLU A 279 -9.63 -17.19 -3.50
CA GLU A 279 -8.96 -15.93 -3.83
C GLU A 279 -8.24 -15.34 -2.61
N LEU A 280 -8.92 -15.22 -1.47
CA LEU A 280 -8.40 -14.58 -0.26
C LEU A 280 -7.16 -15.28 0.31
N PHE A 281 -7.09 -16.61 0.23
CA PHE A 281 -5.90 -17.38 0.63
C PHE A 281 -4.84 -17.48 -0.49
N GLY A 282 -5.18 -17.12 -1.74
CA GLY A 282 -4.27 -17.22 -2.88
C GLY A 282 -3.94 -18.66 -3.26
N VAL A 283 -4.93 -19.55 -3.17
CA VAL A 283 -4.81 -20.99 -3.44
C VAL A 283 -5.80 -21.46 -4.50
N SER A 284 -5.61 -22.69 -4.99
CA SER A 284 -6.52 -23.32 -5.96
C SER A 284 -7.71 -24.03 -5.33
N MET A 285 -7.63 -24.34 -4.03
CA MET A 285 -8.64 -25.10 -3.31
C MET A 285 -8.61 -24.77 -1.83
N VAL A 286 -9.77 -24.67 -1.20
CA VAL A 286 -9.92 -24.48 0.24
C VAL A 286 -10.84 -25.56 0.76
N ARG A 287 -10.36 -26.32 1.75
CA ARG A 287 -11.14 -27.31 2.49
C ARG A 287 -11.25 -26.87 3.94
N ILE A 288 -12.48 -26.71 4.44
CA ILE A 288 -12.75 -26.30 5.81
C ILE A 288 -13.09 -27.54 6.64
N GLU A 289 -12.35 -27.74 7.73
CA GLU A 289 -12.46 -28.90 8.63
C GLU A 289 -12.67 -28.42 10.07
N ASP A 290 -13.36 -29.22 10.88
CA ASP A 290 -13.55 -28.92 12.31
C ASP A 290 -12.26 -29.19 13.10
N SER A 291 -11.95 -28.30 14.04
CA SER A 291 -10.82 -28.44 14.97
C SER A 291 -11.05 -27.64 16.25
N ASP A 292 -10.34 -28.00 17.32
CA ASP A 292 -10.37 -27.25 18.58
C ASP A 292 -9.57 -25.94 18.51
N VAL A 293 -8.65 -25.83 17.54
CA VAL A 293 -7.78 -24.67 17.35
C VAL A 293 -7.77 -24.27 15.88
N ASP A 294 -7.81 -22.97 15.62
CA ASP A 294 -7.73 -22.43 14.27
C ASP A 294 -6.29 -22.54 13.73
N HIS A 295 -6.11 -23.28 12.66
CA HIS A 295 -4.84 -23.50 11.96
C HIS A 295 -5.09 -23.78 10.47
N ILE A 296 -4.10 -23.50 9.62
CA ILE A 296 -4.17 -23.74 8.18
C ILE A 296 -2.92 -24.43 7.64
N CYS A 297 -3.12 -25.47 6.85
CA CYS A 297 -2.03 -26.25 6.25
C CYS A 297 -2.10 -26.22 4.73
N VAL A 298 -0.92 -26.21 4.10
CA VAL A 298 -0.82 -26.44 2.66
C VAL A 298 -1.16 -27.91 2.37
N VAL A 299 -2.01 -28.14 1.39
CA VAL A 299 -2.33 -29.49 0.88
C VAL A 299 -2.16 -29.55 -0.63
N ASN A 300 -1.92 -30.73 -1.18
CA ASN A 300 -1.99 -30.95 -2.62
C ASN A 300 -3.45 -31.19 -3.02
N SER A 301 -3.88 -30.58 -4.13
CA SER A 301 -5.24 -30.80 -4.63
C SER A 301 -5.40 -32.09 -5.43
N GLU A 302 -4.29 -32.64 -5.96
CA GLU A 302 -4.25 -33.80 -6.87
C GLU A 302 -5.16 -33.64 -8.11
N ARG A 303 -5.50 -32.39 -8.47
CA ARG A 303 -6.32 -32.08 -9.65
C ARG A 303 -5.45 -31.65 -10.82
N SER A 304 -6.08 -31.56 -11.99
CA SER A 304 -5.43 -31.10 -13.21
C SER A 304 -5.12 -29.62 -13.15
N PHE A 305 -4.04 -29.23 -13.82
CA PHE A 305 -3.58 -27.85 -13.88
C PHE A 305 -4.22 -27.11 -15.06
N CYS A 306 -4.86 -25.97 -14.79
CA CYS A 306 -5.32 -25.08 -15.84
C CYS A 306 -4.17 -24.14 -16.27
N ASP A 307 -3.70 -24.30 -17.49
CA ASP A 307 -2.66 -23.48 -18.14
C ASP A 307 -3.03 -21.99 -18.31
N ARG A 308 -4.33 -21.63 -18.37
CA ARG A 308 -4.79 -20.23 -18.52
C ARG A 308 -4.72 -19.44 -17.20
N CYS A 309 -5.42 -19.90 -16.16
CA CYS A 309 -5.41 -19.21 -14.85
C CYS A 309 -4.30 -19.67 -13.91
N ARG A 310 -3.54 -20.71 -14.29
CA ARG A 310 -2.45 -21.30 -13.50
C ARG A 310 -2.90 -21.79 -12.11
N LYS A 311 -4.14 -22.26 -12.01
CA LYS A 311 -4.73 -22.89 -10.81
C LYS A 311 -5.12 -24.34 -11.11
N MET A 312 -5.26 -25.13 -10.07
CA MET A 312 -5.78 -26.49 -10.17
C MET A 312 -7.30 -26.47 -10.42
N THR A 313 -7.80 -27.36 -11.28
CA THR A 313 -9.20 -27.46 -11.67
C THR A 313 -10.05 -28.15 -10.60
N ARG A 314 -11.37 -27.96 -10.65
CA ARG A 314 -12.31 -28.72 -9.81
C ARG A 314 -12.40 -30.18 -10.27
N ILE A 315 -12.43 -30.40 -11.59
CA ILE A 315 -12.63 -31.71 -12.20
C ILE A 315 -11.27 -32.26 -12.71
N PRO A 316 -10.84 -33.46 -12.28
CA PRO A 316 -9.54 -34.03 -12.67
C PRO A 316 -9.31 -34.19 -14.18
N THR A 317 -10.36 -34.42 -14.96
CA THR A 317 -10.23 -34.64 -16.41
C THR A 317 -10.21 -33.36 -17.22
N GLU A 318 -10.49 -32.21 -16.60
CA GLU A 318 -10.51 -30.92 -17.30
C GLU A 318 -9.10 -30.33 -17.41
N THR A 319 -8.70 -29.93 -18.62
CA THR A 319 -7.45 -29.19 -18.88
C THR A 319 -7.61 -27.68 -18.67
N LYS A 320 -8.86 -27.19 -18.60
CA LYS A 320 -9.23 -25.79 -18.36
C LYS A 320 -10.33 -25.75 -17.31
N CYS A 321 -10.23 -24.84 -16.34
CA CYS A 321 -11.34 -24.68 -15.39
C CYS A 321 -12.55 -24.04 -16.06
N ARG A 322 -13.75 -24.30 -15.52
CA ARG A 322 -15.03 -23.76 -16.01
C ARG A 322 -15.00 -22.25 -16.31
N ARG A 323 -14.46 -21.44 -15.39
CA ARG A 323 -14.34 -19.98 -15.58
C ARG A 323 -13.51 -19.61 -16.81
N CYS A 324 -12.40 -20.32 -17.03
CA CYS A 324 -11.54 -20.12 -18.19
C CYS A 324 -12.21 -20.57 -19.49
N MET A 325 -12.97 -21.67 -19.46
CA MET A 325 -13.74 -22.13 -20.62
C MET A 325 -14.79 -21.09 -21.04
N ILE A 326 -15.60 -20.61 -20.09
CA ILE A 326 -16.62 -19.58 -20.33
C ILE A 326 -16.00 -18.30 -20.94
N THR A 327 -14.83 -17.89 -20.44
CA THR A 327 -14.15 -16.69 -20.94
C THR A 327 -13.57 -16.89 -22.34
N MET A 328 -13.21 -18.12 -22.72
CA MET A 328 -12.69 -18.42 -24.05
C MET A 328 -13.80 -18.56 -25.11
N GLU A 329 -15.01 -18.91 -24.68
CA GLU A 329 -16.19 -19.05 -25.55
C GLU A 329 -16.84 -17.70 -25.89
N SER A 330 -16.46 -16.63 -25.19
CA SER A 330 -17.13 -15.32 -25.20
C SER A 330 -16.36 -14.21 -25.88
#